data_AF-A0A7R9Z7B3-F1
#
_entry.id   AF-A0A7R9Z7B3-F1
#
_cell.length_a   1.000
_cell.length_b   1.000
_cell.length_c   1.000
_cell.angle_alpha   90.00
_cell.angle_beta   90.00
_cell.angle_gamma   90.00
#
_symmetry.space_group_name_H-M   'P 1'
#
loop_
_entity.id
_entity.type
_entity.pdbx_description
1 polymer ?
#
loop_
_entity_poly.entity_id
_entity_poly.type
_entity_poly.pdbx_seq_one_letter_code
_entity_poly.pdbx_strand_id
1 'polypeptide(L)'
;MLAALLPNLSHQHSRVRLCVIEALEALVLCGGVPAGLVESTAAPALRPVAYDRAPAVRTALSAALAKWLGAPVCGTGGSSLGPASGEDGGAGVSKHVAAQPSRELAAVLLPLLLVGLSDPVPEVSSETLVLVEAVGDAWLARGGGRSDDGLQASSSASAASPPPAATS
;
A
#
# COMPACT_ATOMS: atom_id res chain seq x y z
N MET A 1 -22.00 1.05 9.27
CA MET A 1 -20.85 1.81 9.82
C MET A 1 -20.28 2.79 8.79
N LEU A 2 -19.86 2.34 7.60
CA LEU A 2 -19.42 3.25 6.51
C LEU A 2 -20.42 4.37 6.20
N ALA A 3 -21.71 4.06 6.11
CA ALA A 3 -22.77 5.05 5.84
C ALA A 3 -22.82 6.21 6.84
N ALA A 4 -22.36 6.01 8.09
CA ALA A 4 -22.28 7.07 9.09
C ALA A 4 -20.96 7.86 9.03
N LEU A 5 -19.87 7.21 8.59
CA LEU A 5 -18.54 7.82 8.53
C LEU A 5 -18.34 8.66 7.27
N LEU A 6 -18.70 8.13 6.09
CA LEU A 6 -18.37 8.75 4.81
C LEU A 6 -18.91 10.18 4.62
N PRO A 7 -20.12 10.54 5.09
CA PRO A 7 -20.59 11.94 5.00
C PRO A 7 -19.68 12.94 5.73
N ASN A 8 -18.92 12.49 6.73
CA ASN A 8 -18.02 13.36 7.49
C ASN A 8 -16.70 13.65 6.75
N LEU A 9 -16.42 13.01 5.62
CA LEU A 9 -15.29 13.35 4.76
C LEU A 9 -15.42 14.74 4.13
N SER A 10 -16.64 15.28 4.01
CA SER A 10 -16.89 16.65 3.53
C SER A 10 -17.12 17.66 4.67
N HIS A 11 -16.84 17.29 5.92
CA HIS A 11 -17.06 18.15 7.07
C HIS A 11 -16.19 19.42 6.98
N GLN A 12 -16.67 20.57 7.47
CA GLN A 12 -15.95 21.85 7.38
C GLN A 12 -14.58 21.83 8.10
N HIS A 13 -14.52 21.20 9.27
CA HIS A 13 -13.30 21.08 10.08
C HIS A 13 -12.39 19.94 9.62
N SER A 14 -11.13 20.26 9.28
CA SER A 14 -10.12 19.28 8.88
C SER A 14 -9.87 18.20 9.93
N ARG A 15 -9.94 18.54 11.23
CA ARG A 15 -9.78 17.58 12.32
C ARG A 15 -10.84 16.47 12.28
N VAL A 16 -12.08 16.78 11.91
CA VAL A 16 -13.13 15.77 11.75
C VAL A 16 -12.79 14.84 10.58
N ARG A 17 -12.36 15.40 9.45
CA ARG A 17 -11.98 14.63 8.26
C ARG A 17 -10.79 13.69 8.55
N LEU A 18 -9.79 14.15 9.30
CA LEU A 18 -8.67 13.34 9.76
C LEU A 18 -9.14 12.14 10.59
N CYS A 19 -9.95 12.37 11.63
CA CYS A 19 -10.48 11.29 12.46
C CYS A 19 -11.30 10.28 11.66
N VAL A 20 -11.99 10.72 10.60
CA VAL A 20 -12.73 9.82 9.70
C VAL A 20 -11.78 8.95 8.88
N ILE A 21 -10.68 9.52 8.35
CA ILE A 21 -9.66 8.75 7.62
C ILE A 21 -9.02 7.71 8.55
N GLU A 22 -8.64 8.10 9.76
CA GLU A 22 -8.08 7.18 10.77
C GLU A 22 -9.06 6.06 11.15
N ALA A 23 -10.34 6.40 11.32
CA ALA A 23 -11.39 5.42 11.61
C ALA A 23 -11.61 4.45 10.43
N LEU A 24 -11.61 4.95 9.19
CA LEU A 24 -11.67 4.11 8.00
C LEU A 24 -10.44 3.21 7.89
N GLU A 25 -9.25 3.74 8.19
CA GLU A 25 -8.01 2.98 8.19
C GLU A 25 -8.12 1.77 9.13
N ALA A 26 -8.45 2.03 10.39
CA ALA A 26 -8.61 0.99 11.40
C ALA A 26 -9.67 -0.04 10.99
N LEU A 27 -10.81 0.40 10.44
CA LEU A 27 -11.88 -0.50 10.02
C LEU A 27 -11.46 -1.43 8.88
N VAL A 28 -10.74 -0.93 7.89
CA VAL A 28 -10.24 -1.76 6.78
C VAL A 28 -9.17 -2.72 7.27
N LEU A 29 -8.21 -2.26 8.10
CA LEU A 29 -7.12 -3.09 8.62
C LEU A 29 -7.59 -4.18 9.59
N CYS A 30 -8.64 -3.91 10.36
CA CYS A 30 -9.26 -4.91 11.24
C CYS A 30 -10.20 -5.88 10.52
N GLY A 31 -10.36 -5.79 9.19
CA GLY A 31 -11.30 -6.61 8.42
C GLY A 31 -12.77 -6.28 8.68
N GLY A 32 -13.06 -5.12 9.27
CA GLY A 32 -14.42 -4.63 9.51
C GLY A 32 -15.13 -4.15 8.24
N VAL A 33 -14.42 -4.08 7.10
CA VAL A 33 -14.95 -3.71 5.79
C VAL A 33 -14.50 -4.73 4.74
N PRO A 34 -15.43 -5.42 4.05
CA PRO A 34 -15.08 -6.33 2.96
C PRO A 34 -14.53 -5.55 1.76
N ALA A 35 -13.60 -6.15 1.02
CA ALA A 35 -12.92 -5.52 -0.12
C ALA A 35 -13.90 -4.91 -1.15
N GLY A 36 -15.00 -5.61 -1.47
CA GLY A 36 -16.01 -5.09 -2.39
C GLY A 36 -16.71 -3.81 -1.91
N LEU A 37 -16.83 -3.57 -0.60
CA LEU A 37 -17.32 -2.29 -0.07
C LEU A 37 -16.25 -1.19 -0.08
N VAL A 38 -14.98 -1.55 0.05
CA VAL A 38 -13.89 -0.60 -0.15
C VAL A 38 -13.91 -0.10 -1.59
N GLU A 39 -14.02 -1.00 -2.57
CA GLU A 39 -14.06 -0.68 -3.99
C GLU A 39 -15.31 0.11 -4.39
N SER A 40 -16.51 -0.37 -4.03
CA SER A 40 -17.77 0.21 -4.50
C SER A 40 -18.20 1.46 -3.73
N THR A 41 -17.76 1.64 -2.49
CA THR A 41 -18.30 2.68 -1.58
C THR A 41 -17.21 3.59 -1.02
N ALA A 42 -16.18 3.03 -0.38
CA ALA A 42 -15.17 3.86 0.28
C ALA A 42 -14.26 4.61 -0.71
N ALA A 43 -13.71 3.92 -1.70
CA ALA A 43 -12.78 4.51 -2.66
C ALA A 43 -13.40 5.68 -3.46
N PRO A 44 -14.65 5.59 -3.98
CA PRO A 44 -15.31 6.73 -4.61
C PRO A 44 -15.48 7.93 -3.67
N ALA A 45 -15.83 7.68 -2.40
CA ALA A 45 -15.99 8.72 -1.39
C ALA A 45 -14.66 9.39 -0.98
N LEU A 46 -13.54 8.69 -1.13
CA LEU A 46 -12.20 9.23 -0.86
C LEU A 46 -11.62 10.06 -2.01
N ARG A 47 -12.17 9.98 -3.24
CA ARG A 47 -11.64 10.73 -4.39
C ARG A 47 -11.58 12.25 -4.17
N PRO A 48 -12.62 12.92 -3.62
CA PRO A 48 -12.54 14.35 -3.35
C PRO A 48 -11.50 14.70 -2.26
N VAL A 49 -11.21 13.75 -1.37
CA VAL A 49 -10.29 13.93 -0.24
C VAL A 49 -8.83 14.00 -0.73
N ALA A 50 -8.51 13.36 -1.86
CA ALA A 50 -7.20 13.52 -2.51
C ALA A 50 -6.91 14.96 -2.94
N TYR A 51 -7.95 15.81 -3.03
CA TYR A 51 -7.85 17.23 -3.32
C TYR A 51 -8.28 18.10 -2.13
N ASP A 52 -8.22 17.57 -0.90
CA ASP A 52 -8.57 18.32 0.30
C ASP A 52 -7.73 19.60 0.42
N ARG A 53 -8.33 20.68 0.93
CA ARG A 53 -7.62 21.96 1.11
C ARG A 53 -6.51 21.87 2.16
N ALA A 54 -6.64 20.99 3.14
CA ALA A 54 -5.68 20.81 4.20
C ALA A 54 -4.62 19.75 3.81
N PRO A 55 -3.32 20.12 3.74
CA PRO A 55 -2.25 19.17 3.40
C PRO A 55 -2.23 17.94 4.31
N ALA A 56 -2.44 18.13 5.61
CA ALA A 56 -2.48 17.04 6.59
C ALA A 56 -3.55 15.97 6.26
N VAL A 57 -4.69 16.37 5.70
CA VAL A 57 -5.74 15.42 5.29
C VAL A 57 -5.30 14.60 4.09
N ARG A 58 -4.61 15.21 3.12
CA ARG A 58 -4.07 14.52 1.94
C ARG A 58 -2.94 13.56 2.31
N THR A 59 -2.03 13.98 3.18
CA THR A 59 -1.02 13.09 3.79
C THR A 59 -1.66 11.89 4.49
N ALA A 60 -2.65 12.14 5.36
CA ALA A 60 -3.33 11.07 6.08
C ALA A 60 -4.03 10.08 5.12
N LEU A 61 -4.62 10.58 4.04
CA LEU A 61 -5.19 9.74 3.00
C LEU A 61 -4.12 8.87 2.32
N SER A 62 -3.01 9.45 1.86
CA SER A 62 -1.91 8.70 1.23
C SER A 62 -1.40 7.59 2.16
N ALA A 63 -1.20 7.90 3.45
CA ALA A 63 -0.76 6.93 4.44
C ALA A 63 -1.77 5.78 4.64
N ALA A 64 -3.06 6.09 4.75
CA ALA A 64 -4.11 5.08 4.87
C ALA A 64 -4.16 4.16 3.63
N LEU A 65 -4.11 4.74 2.43
CA LEU A 65 -4.11 3.99 1.17
C LEU A 65 -2.89 3.06 1.05
N ALA A 66 -1.69 3.56 1.40
CA ALA A 66 -0.48 2.76 1.37
C ALA A 66 -0.58 1.55 2.32
N LYS A 67 -1.10 1.73 3.53
CA LYS A 67 -1.34 0.64 4.49
C LYS A 67 -2.36 -0.37 3.95
N TRP A 68 -3.43 0.08 3.29
CA TRP A 68 -4.41 -0.81 2.65
C TRP A 68 -3.80 -1.63 1.52
N LEU A 69 -2.86 -1.03 0.80
CA LEU A 69 -2.05 -1.70 -0.24
C LEU A 69 -0.93 -2.57 0.34
N GLY A 70 -0.78 -2.63 1.66
CA GLY A 70 0.13 -3.53 2.35
C GLY A 70 1.50 -2.94 2.70
N ALA A 71 1.69 -1.64 2.58
CA ALA A 71 2.87 -0.98 3.13
C ALA A 71 2.95 -1.26 4.64
N PRO A 72 4.16 -1.47 5.19
CA PRO A 72 4.34 -1.64 6.62
C PRO A 72 3.81 -0.41 7.37
N VAL A 73 3.24 -0.64 8.55
CA VAL A 73 2.89 0.44 9.47
C VAL A 73 4.20 1.01 10.00
N CYS A 74 4.84 1.89 9.24
CA CYS A 74 5.89 2.73 9.78
C CYS A 74 5.21 3.58 10.85
N GLY A 75 5.55 3.35 12.12
CA GLY A 75 5.07 4.16 13.22
C GLY A 75 5.40 5.61 12.90
N THR A 76 4.39 6.40 12.56
CA THR A 76 4.50 7.83 12.33
C THR A 76 4.91 8.47 13.66
N GLY A 77 6.22 8.61 13.85
CA GLY A 77 6.82 9.44 14.87
C GLY A 77 6.41 10.89 14.60
N GLY A 78 5.60 11.44 15.49
CA GLY A 78 5.12 12.81 15.40
C GLY A 78 4.48 13.31 16.70
N SER A 79 5.32 13.50 17.73
CA SER A 79 5.31 14.61 18.71
C SER A 79 5.27 14.23 20.21
N SER A 80 6.46 14.33 20.82
CA SER A 80 6.87 14.63 22.21
C SER A 80 5.89 14.45 23.39
N LEU A 81 6.26 13.55 24.33
CA LEU A 81 6.65 13.90 25.73
C LEU A 81 7.21 12.67 26.47
N GLY A 82 8.51 12.68 26.80
CA GLY A 82 9.06 11.99 27.98
C GLY A 82 9.82 10.68 27.75
N PRO A 83 10.84 10.38 28.59
CA PRO A 83 12.11 9.83 28.13
C PRO A 83 12.32 8.33 28.35
N ALA A 84 13.37 7.85 27.67
CA ALA A 84 13.93 6.51 27.73
C ALA A 84 14.20 5.99 29.14
N SER A 85 13.82 4.74 29.39
CA SER A 85 14.66 3.66 29.96
C SER A 85 13.77 2.51 30.43
N GLY A 86 14.18 1.28 30.13
CA GLY A 86 13.58 0.07 30.71
C GLY A 86 13.40 -1.04 29.69
N GLU A 87 14.41 -1.89 29.59
CA GLU A 87 14.29 -3.28 29.15
C GLU A 87 13.14 -3.96 29.91
N ASP A 88 12.28 -4.73 29.23
CA ASP A 88 12.18 -6.17 29.47
C ASP A 88 11.12 -6.84 28.58
N GLY A 89 11.33 -8.13 28.34
CA GLY A 89 10.59 -8.97 27.42
C GLY A 89 9.09 -9.15 27.71
N GLY A 90 8.38 -9.52 26.66
CA GLY A 90 6.95 -9.83 26.72
C GLY A 90 6.47 -10.48 25.42
N ALA A 91 6.79 -11.75 25.24
CA ALA A 91 6.14 -12.60 24.25
C ALA A 91 4.64 -12.71 24.55
N GLY A 92 3.79 -12.35 23.59
CA GLY A 92 2.38 -12.72 23.62
C GLY A 92 1.44 -11.86 22.80
N VAL A 93 0.92 -12.46 21.70
CA VAL A 93 -0.40 -12.18 21.10
C VAL A 93 -0.51 -10.83 20.37
N SER A 94 -0.47 -10.80 19.04
CA SER A 94 -1.58 -11.31 18.22
C SER A 94 -1.10 -11.76 16.83
N LYS A 95 -1.25 -13.04 16.52
CA LYS A 95 -1.47 -13.48 15.13
C LYS A 95 -2.87 -13.00 14.73
N HIS A 96 -3.04 -11.70 14.46
CA HIS A 96 -4.09 -11.28 13.55
C HIS A 96 -3.54 -11.55 12.15
N VAL A 97 -3.81 -12.76 11.65
CA VAL A 97 -3.80 -13.03 10.22
C VAL A 97 -4.99 -12.25 9.64
N ALA A 98 -4.82 -10.93 9.52
CA ALA A 98 -5.74 -10.12 8.73
C ALA A 98 -5.46 -10.45 7.28
N ALA A 99 -6.38 -11.20 6.67
CA ALA A 99 -6.41 -11.47 5.24
C ALA A 99 -6.23 -10.14 4.50
N GLN A 100 -5.08 -10.00 3.83
CA GLN A 100 -4.61 -8.69 3.41
C GLN A 100 -5.31 -8.25 2.11
N PRO A 101 -5.98 -7.09 2.11
CA PRO A 101 -6.64 -6.54 0.93
C PRO A 101 -5.67 -6.01 -0.16
N SER A 102 -4.37 -6.30 -0.04
CA SER A 102 -3.28 -5.48 -0.61
C SER A 102 -3.17 -5.50 -2.12
N ARG A 103 -3.44 -6.65 -2.78
CA ARG A 103 -3.40 -6.73 -4.25
C ARG A 103 -4.76 -6.65 -4.92
N GLU A 104 -5.81 -7.13 -4.28
CA GLU A 104 -7.16 -7.12 -4.86
C GLU A 104 -7.68 -5.69 -5.03
N LEU A 105 -7.35 -4.80 -4.09
CA LEU A 105 -7.73 -3.39 -4.16
C LEU A 105 -6.76 -2.53 -4.97
N ALA A 106 -5.67 -3.10 -5.50
CA ALA A 106 -4.62 -2.34 -6.17
C ALA A 106 -5.14 -1.51 -7.35
N ALA A 107 -5.99 -2.11 -8.18
CA ALA A 107 -6.56 -1.44 -9.36
C ALA A 107 -7.36 -0.17 -9.00
N VAL A 108 -7.91 -0.11 -7.79
CA VAL A 108 -8.79 0.96 -7.33
C VAL A 108 -8.04 1.99 -6.49
N LEU A 109 -7.18 1.53 -5.57
CA LEU A 109 -6.52 2.39 -4.60
C LEU A 109 -5.19 2.94 -5.09
N LEU A 110 -4.45 2.20 -5.93
CA LEU A 110 -3.15 2.67 -6.43
C LEU A 110 -3.28 3.96 -7.25
N PRO A 111 -4.23 4.10 -8.19
CA PRO A 111 -4.41 5.37 -8.89
C PRO A 111 -4.68 6.54 -7.93
N LEU A 112 -5.44 6.31 -6.86
CA LEU A 112 -5.75 7.34 -5.87
C LEU A 112 -4.51 7.72 -5.04
N LEU A 113 -3.67 6.75 -4.67
CA LEU A 113 -2.39 7.03 -4.00
C LEU A 113 -1.45 7.83 -4.91
N LEU A 114 -1.36 7.47 -6.20
CA LEU A 114 -0.49 8.12 -7.16
C LEU A 114 -0.87 9.59 -7.43
N VAL A 115 -2.12 10.00 -7.16
CA VAL A 115 -2.52 11.42 -7.24
C VAL A 115 -1.65 12.29 -6.33
N GLY A 116 -1.29 11.80 -5.14
CA GLY A 116 -0.46 12.55 -4.19
C GLY A 116 0.96 12.84 -4.69
N LEU A 117 1.48 12.10 -5.68
CA LEU A 117 2.78 12.42 -6.30
C LEU A 117 2.76 13.75 -7.07
N SER A 118 1.57 14.17 -7.52
CA SER A 118 1.37 15.45 -8.23
C SER A 118 0.85 16.55 -7.29
N ASP A 119 0.99 16.39 -5.97
CA ASP A 119 0.52 17.38 -5.00
C ASP A 119 1.27 18.71 -5.17
N PRO A 120 0.58 19.87 -5.13
CA PRO A 120 1.23 21.17 -5.21
C PRO A 120 2.10 21.50 -3.99
N VAL A 121 1.89 20.82 -2.86
CA VAL A 121 2.71 20.96 -1.65
C VAL A 121 3.84 19.92 -1.68
N PRO A 122 5.12 20.34 -1.73
CA PRO A 122 6.24 19.42 -1.94
C PRO A 122 6.43 18.40 -0.81
N GLU A 123 6.05 18.76 0.42
CA GLU A 123 6.08 17.85 1.56
C GLU A 123 5.10 16.68 1.37
N VAL A 124 3.91 16.93 0.82
CA VAL A 124 2.90 15.88 0.59
C VAL A 124 3.33 14.95 -0.55
N SER A 125 3.91 15.48 -1.63
CA SER A 125 4.34 14.66 -2.76
C SER A 125 5.57 13.82 -2.43
N SER A 126 6.55 14.38 -1.72
CA SER A 126 7.72 13.63 -1.24
C SER A 126 7.32 12.53 -0.25
N GLU A 127 6.41 12.80 0.69
CA GLU A 127 5.89 11.79 1.60
C GLU A 127 5.10 10.70 0.87
N THR A 128 4.28 11.08 -0.12
CA THR A 128 3.55 10.12 -0.96
C THR A 128 4.51 9.23 -1.77
N LEU A 129 5.64 9.76 -2.26
CA LEU A 129 6.65 8.97 -2.95
C LEU A 129 7.23 7.86 -2.05
N VAL A 130 7.62 8.21 -0.82
CA VAL A 130 8.11 7.24 0.18
C VAL A 130 7.07 6.15 0.44
N LEU A 131 5.79 6.51 0.51
CA LEU A 131 4.70 5.55 0.71
C LEU A 131 4.51 4.63 -0.51
N VAL A 132 4.63 5.15 -1.73
CA VAL A 132 4.56 4.35 -2.97
C VAL A 132 5.71 3.36 -3.05
N GLU A 133 6.93 3.79 -2.72
CA GLU A 133 8.11 2.91 -2.64
C GLU A 133 7.89 1.81 -1.60
N ALA A 134 7.38 2.14 -0.41
CA ALA A 134 7.07 1.18 0.64
C ALA A 134 5.99 0.15 0.23
N VAL A 135 4.98 0.56 -0.56
CA VAL A 135 4.02 -0.38 -1.16
C VAL A 135 4.72 -1.31 -2.15
N GLY A 136 5.59 -0.78 -3.01
CA GLY A 136 6.37 -1.55 -3.97
C GLY A 136 7.24 -2.62 -3.31
N ASP A 137 8.01 -2.23 -2.30
CA ASP A 137 8.85 -3.13 -1.51
C ASP A 137 8.02 -4.22 -0.83
N ALA A 138 6.88 -3.86 -0.25
CA ALA A 138 5.98 -4.82 0.37
C ALA A 138 5.42 -5.85 -0.63
N TRP A 139 5.18 -5.46 -1.88
CA TRP A 139 4.73 -6.36 -2.94
C TRP A 139 5.85 -7.26 -3.46
N LEU A 140 7.08 -6.74 -3.61
CA LEU A 140 8.24 -7.51 -4.01
C LEU A 140 8.59 -8.58 -2.98
N ALA A 141 8.59 -8.23 -1.69
CA ALA A 141 8.82 -9.16 -0.60
C ALA A 141 7.81 -10.33 -0.58
N ARG A 142 6.58 -10.12 -1.06
CA ARG A 142 5.54 -11.16 -1.19
C ARG A 142 5.64 -11.97 -2.49
N GLY A 143 6.13 -11.35 -3.56
CA GLY A 143 6.28 -11.97 -4.88
C GLY A 143 7.52 -12.84 -5.03
N GLY A 144 8.57 -12.60 -4.23
CA GLY A 144 9.85 -13.30 -4.29
C GLY A 144 9.84 -14.81 -3.95
N GLY A 145 8.70 -15.37 -3.55
CA GLY A 145 8.54 -16.82 -3.27
C GLY A 145 8.02 -17.65 -4.45
N ARG A 146 7.85 -17.07 -5.63
CA ARG A 146 7.20 -17.74 -6.78
C ARG A 146 7.96 -17.54 -8.08
N SER A 147 9.24 -17.91 -8.08
CA SER A 147 10.08 -18.09 -9.27
C SER A 147 11.37 -18.85 -8.92
N ASP A 148 11.27 -20.13 -8.58
CA ASP A 148 12.39 -21.06 -8.72
C ASP A 148 11.85 -22.47 -9.00
N ASP A 149 11.38 -22.68 -10.22
CA ASP A 149 11.22 -23.99 -10.86
C ASP A 149 10.74 -23.74 -12.30
N GLY A 150 11.67 -23.64 -13.25
CA GLY A 150 11.25 -23.49 -14.65
C GLY A 150 12.27 -23.03 -15.69
N LEU A 151 13.56 -22.94 -15.38
CA LEU A 151 14.60 -22.68 -16.37
C LEU A 151 15.64 -23.81 -16.40
N GLN A 152 15.19 -25.04 -16.64
CA GLN A 152 15.99 -25.98 -17.44
C GLN A 152 15.63 -25.81 -18.91
N ALA A 153 16.23 -24.81 -19.55
CA ALA A 153 16.25 -24.70 -21.00
C ALA A 153 17.59 -25.26 -21.51
N SER A 154 17.58 -26.59 -21.67
CA SER A 154 18.18 -27.35 -22.77
C SER A 154 19.39 -26.73 -23.48
N SER A 155 20.58 -27.06 -22.99
CA SER A 155 21.79 -27.01 -23.80
C SER A 155 21.76 -28.18 -24.79
N SER A 156 21.41 -27.91 -26.05
CA SER A 156 21.67 -28.82 -27.17
C SER A 156 22.38 -28.05 -28.28
N ALA A 157 23.71 -27.98 -28.15
CA ALA A 157 24.58 -27.53 -29.22
C ALA A 157 24.58 -28.59 -30.34
N SER A 158 23.80 -28.35 -31.38
CA SER A 158 23.83 -29.11 -32.63
C SER A 158 25.10 -28.77 -33.41
N ALA A 159 26.17 -29.53 -33.19
CA ALA A 159 27.36 -29.49 -34.04
C ALA A 159 27.08 -30.23 -35.36
N ALA A 160 26.77 -29.46 -36.41
CA ALA A 160 26.70 -29.97 -37.78
C ALA A 160 28.13 -30.13 -38.34
N SER A 161 28.54 -31.37 -38.64
CA SER A 161 29.74 -31.67 -39.42
C SER A 161 29.46 -31.54 -40.93
N PRO A 162 30.37 -30.95 -41.73
CA PRO A 162 30.25 -30.93 -43.19
C PRO A 162 30.76 -32.24 -43.83
N PRO A 163 30.21 -32.66 -45.00
CA PRO A 163 30.64 -33.86 -45.73
C PRO A 163 31.93 -33.64 -46.56
N PRO A 164 32.70 -34.71 -46.85
CA PRO A 164 33.95 -34.62 -47.61
C PRO A 164 33.73 -34.45 -49.12
N ALA A 165 34.61 -33.66 -49.74
CA ALA A 165 34.65 -33.37 -51.16
C ALA A 165 35.04 -34.59 -52.01
N ALA A 166 34.28 -34.86 -53.07
CA ALA A 166 34.61 -35.86 -54.07
C ALA A 166 35.58 -35.27 -55.12
N THR A 167 36.70 -35.96 -55.29
CA THR A 167 37.69 -35.79 -56.35
C THR A 167 37.14 -36.18 -57.71
N SER A 168 37.48 -35.40 -58.75
CA SER A 168 37.55 -35.85 -60.15
C SER A 168 38.75 -35.18 -60.80
#